data_AF-A0A2T0FHU4-F1
#
_entry.id   AF-A0A2T0FHU4-F1
#
_cell.length_a   1.000
_cell.length_b   1.000
_cell.length_c   1.000
_cell.angle_alpha   90.00
_cell.angle_beta   90.00
_cell.angle_gamma   90.00
#
_symmetry.space_group_name_H-M   'P 1'
#
loop_
_entity.id
_entity.type
_entity.pdbx_description
1 polymer ?
#
loop_
_entity_poly.entity_id
_entity_poly.type
_entity_poly.pdbx_seq_one_letter_code
_entity_poly.pdbx_strand_id
1 'polypeptide(L)'
;MYQQLLLAAAIMTGAEAAYGRTFSGSAAYPQTQDEFNPLKYTGTLGPYTQRSGVGISTDAPAGCKVEQVVLFARHGAHYPTSDAIDQQKDVLKKITKDAPKSGFSGSLSFLNNYEYFLSEPGYANLEIPSGPYSGLAGSYQFGAEFAGKYGNLWDSETLPIFSDNAVSGLESARAFGQGLLAFNYSTSAAVNTYTLDACSSGKLTKCSIKTNTTNGLPENNLRYPAFEVAALRLSKENRLNLTADDVFDLLSLASSEVAAKGSSPWVDVFTTDEWIAFEYAMDAFTDCYYGSQSPRALALGAVFANATAELLKNGPEQLPLALVFGQGSELTGLLAALGLATPSERLDPKKISFSNFRVSDVAPMGARFVIERLNCQAPGLSENTDLITSLNCTSPMYLNGTLNNATYPNNTNTQSGSSNSTQSGDGTFVRFILNDAVIPWHECYDGPGFTCALDNFLDIASDKVQGAAFKKVCGADPTALSIFNDYSSATTLNTDTQPVPYQGQQN
;
A
#
# COMPACT_ATOMS: atom_id res chain seq x y z
N MET A 1 -6.56 -45.26 46.51
CA MET A 1 -5.62 -44.86 47.58
C MET A 1 -4.20 -45.09 47.07
N TYR A 2 -3.44 -44.00 46.87
CA TYR A 2 -2.00 -43.81 47.13
C TYR A 2 -1.00 -44.92 46.71
N GLN A 3 0.15 -44.69 46.07
CA GLN A 3 0.98 -43.49 45.83
C GLN A 3 2.20 -43.98 45.02
N GLN A 4 2.72 -43.18 44.08
CA GLN A 4 4.14 -42.84 44.05
C GLN A 4 4.34 -41.68 43.05
N LEU A 5 4.51 -40.49 43.63
CA LEU A 5 4.99 -39.30 42.95
C LEU A 5 6.51 -39.39 42.78
N LEU A 6 7.01 -39.09 41.59
CA LEU A 6 8.33 -38.53 41.39
C LEU A 6 8.15 -37.07 40.97
N LEU A 7 8.50 -36.14 41.87
CA LEU A 7 8.69 -34.73 41.56
C LEU A 7 9.99 -34.60 40.76
N ALA A 8 9.90 -34.21 39.50
CA ALA A 8 10.99 -33.50 38.83
C ALA A 8 10.71 -32.00 38.98
N ALA A 9 11.41 -31.36 39.92
CA ALA A 9 11.44 -29.91 40.01
C ALA A 9 12.25 -29.36 38.84
N ALA A 10 11.58 -28.95 37.76
CA ALA A 10 12.17 -28.11 36.76
C ALA A 10 12.34 -26.70 37.37
N ILE A 11 13.60 -26.35 37.66
CA ILE A 11 13.98 -24.97 37.94
C ILE A 11 13.82 -24.23 36.62
N MET A 12 12.66 -23.61 36.41
CA MET A 12 12.50 -22.57 35.40
C MET A 12 13.26 -21.34 35.92
N THR A 13 14.54 -21.24 35.60
CA THR A 13 15.18 -19.93 35.50
C THR A 13 14.51 -19.24 34.32
N GLY A 14 13.61 -18.30 34.61
CA GLY A 14 13.01 -17.43 33.61
C GLY A 14 14.12 -16.66 32.91
N ALA A 15 14.48 -17.08 31.70
CA ALA A 15 14.97 -16.16 30.71
C ALA A 15 13.74 -15.37 30.25
N GLU A 16 13.64 -14.11 30.69
CA GLU A 16 12.80 -13.15 29.98
C GLU A 16 13.39 -13.03 28.58
N ALA A 17 12.90 -13.85 27.65
CA ALA A 17 13.06 -13.56 26.25
C ALA A 17 12.34 -12.23 26.02
N ALA A 18 13.10 -11.20 25.65
CA ALA A 18 12.57 -9.92 25.23
C ALA A 18 11.80 -10.12 23.91
N TYR A 19 10.56 -10.61 24.02
CA TYR A 19 9.63 -10.65 22.90
C TYR A 19 9.26 -9.20 22.59
N GLY A 20 9.76 -8.68 21.46
CA GLY A 20 9.34 -7.37 20.93
C GLY A 20 7.84 -7.34 20.67
N ARG A 21 7.26 -6.13 20.49
CA ARG A 21 5.82 -5.98 20.25
C ARG A 21 5.34 -6.92 19.15
N THR A 22 4.39 -7.79 19.50
CA THR A 22 3.69 -8.66 18.55
C THR A 22 2.49 -7.92 18.00
N PHE A 23 2.39 -7.80 16.68
CA PHE A 23 1.22 -7.24 16.05
C PHE A 23 0.31 -8.40 15.58
N SER A 24 -0.85 -8.55 16.21
CA SER A 24 -1.84 -9.57 15.82
C SER A 24 -2.81 -8.99 14.79
N GLY A 25 -2.90 -9.62 13.62
CA GLY A 25 -3.85 -9.27 12.56
C GLY A 25 -5.14 -10.08 12.66
N SER A 26 -6.29 -9.39 12.70
CA SER A 26 -7.61 -9.85 12.21
C SER A 26 -8.74 -8.87 12.56
N ALA A 27 -8.51 -7.87 13.42
CA ALA A 27 -9.47 -6.78 13.64
C ALA A 27 -8.98 -5.52 12.90
N ALA A 28 -9.89 -4.80 12.24
CA ALA A 28 -9.66 -3.42 11.85
C ALA A 28 -9.21 -2.66 13.11
N TYR A 29 -7.93 -2.29 13.16
CA TYR A 29 -7.45 -1.44 14.24
C TYR A 29 -8.29 -0.16 14.22
N PRO A 30 -8.74 0.34 15.38
CA PRO A 30 -9.36 1.67 15.42
C PRO A 30 -8.35 2.67 14.84
N GLN A 31 -8.69 3.32 13.71
CA GLN A 31 -7.83 4.30 13.04
C GLN A 31 -7.39 5.43 13.99
N THR A 32 -8.08 5.62 15.12
CA THR A 32 -7.73 6.56 16.21
C THR A 32 -6.37 6.30 16.87
N GLN A 33 -5.74 5.14 16.64
CA GLN A 33 -4.37 4.87 17.11
C GLN A 33 -3.35 4.70 15.98
N ASP A 34 -3.74 4.94 14.73
CA ASP A 34 -2.84 4.80 13.58
C ASP A 34 -1.62 5.72 13.69
N GLU A 35 -1.77 6.89 14.31
CA GLU A 35 -0.66 7.84 14.56
C GLU A 35 0.45 7.26 15.47
N PHE A 36 0.12 6.26 16.29
CA PHE A 36 1.06 5.61 17.20
C PHE A 36 1.44 4.20 16.75
N ASN A 37 0.93 3.75 15.60
CA ASN A 37 1.19 2.43 15.06
C ASN A 37 2.43 2.47 14.16
N PRO A 38 3.57 1.87 14.55
CA PRO A 38 4.79 1.89 13.74
C PRO A 38 4.59 1.31 12.34
N LEU A 39 3.60 0.41 12.14
CA LEU A 39 3.26 -0.15 10.82
C LEU A 39 2.77 0.91 9.82
N LYS A 40 2.36 2.09 10.30
CA LYS A 40 1.99 3.26 9.49
C LYS A 40 3.18 4.14 9.10
N TYR A 41 4.40 3.68 9.40
CA TYR A 41 5.64 4.42 9.19
C TYR A 41 6.77 3.55 8.64
N THR A 42 6.45 2.39 8.04
CA THR A 42 7.42 1.44 7.47
C THR A 42 7.72 1.67 5.99
N GLY A 43 7.26 2.78 5.42
CA GLY A 43 7.32 3.06 3.99
C GLY A 43 6.69 1.94 3.16
N THR A 44 7.39 1.56 2.07
CA THR A 44 7.00 0.46 1.18
C THR A 44 7.49 -0.92 1.63
N LEU A 45 8.16 -1.00 2.79
CA LEU A 45 8.86 -2.21 3.26
C LEU A 45 8.09 -3.03 4.29
N GLY A 46 7.10 -2.42 4.95
CA GLY A 46 6.31 -3.08 5.96
C GLY A 46 5.13 -3.86 5.40
N PRO A 47 4.44 -4.59 6.29
CA PRO A 47 3.28 -5.41 5.92
C PRO A 47 2.10 -4.57 5.45
N TYR A 48 1.09 -5.23 4.90
CA TYR A 48 -0.17 -4.60 4.57
C TYR A 48 -0.77 -3.90 5.79
N THR A 49 -1.17 -2.65 5.60
CA THR A 49 -2.05 -1.94 6.53
C THR A 49 -3.19 -1.30 5.75
N GLN A 50 -4.38 -1.29 6.34
CA GLN A 50 -5.50 -0.55 5.79
C GLN A 50 -5.15 0.94 5.74
N ARG A 51 -5.46 1.62 4.65
CA ARG A 51 -5.25 3.07 4.51
C ARG A 51 -6.08 3.84 5.52
N SER A 52 -5.49 4.92 6.04
CA SER A 52 -6.24 5.91 6.84
C SER A 52 -7.32 6.56 5.97
N GLY A 53 -8.58 6.31 6.31
CA GLY A 53 -9.74 6.68 5.50
C GLY A 53 -10.32 8.04 5.88
N VAL A 54 -11.25 8.52 5.07
CA VAL A 54 -12.03 9.76 5.34
C VAL A 54 -13.44 9.47 5.89
N GLY A 55 -13.69 8.23 6.32
CA GLY A 55 -14.98 7.80 6.88
C GLY A 55 -16.06 7.42 5.86
N ILE A 56 -15.75 7.39 4.56
CA ILE A 56 -16.68 6.94 3.52
C ILE A 56 -16.74 5.40 3.51
N SER A 57 -17.95 4.85 3.53
CA SER A 57 -18.18 3.40 3.45
C SER A 57 -17.65 2.81 2.15
N THR A 58 -17.05 1.62 2.23
CA THR A 58 -16.64 0.80 1.08
C THR A 58 -17.78 -0.05 0.52
N ASP A 59 -18.99 0.04 1.06
CA ASP A 59 -20.19 -0.51 0.42
C ASP A 59 -20.58 0.33 -0.79
N ALA A 60 -21.28 -0.27 -1.75
CA ALA A 60 -21.90 0.48 -2.84
C ALA A 60 -22.90 1.51 -2.25
N PRO A 61 -22.90 2.76 -2.73
CA PRO A 61 -23.89 3.74 -2.28
C PRO A 61 -25.33 3.24 -2.49
N ALA A 62 -26.27 3.73 -1.68
CA ALA A 62 -27.68 3.38 -1.85
C ALA A 62 -28.17 3.73 -3.26
N GLY A 63 -28.87 2.80 -3.92
CA GLY A 63 -29.30 2.93 -5.31
C GLY A 63 -28.25 2.54 -6.35
N CYS A 64 -27.02 2.18 -5.93
CA CYS A 64 -25.95 1.74 -6.82
C CYS A 64 -25.67 0.24 -6.70
N LYS A 65 -25.27 -0.36 -7.81
CA LYS A 65 -24.73 -1.72 -7.89
C LYS A 65 -23.39 -1.68 -8.61
N VAL A 66 -22.37 -2.32 -8.03
CA VAL A 66 -21.11 -2.56 -8.74
C VAL A 66 -21.37 -3.55 -9.88
N GLU A 67 -20.91 -3.23 -11.08
CA GLU A 67 -21.07 -4.08 -12.27
C GLU A 67 -19.74 -4.46 -12.92
N GLN A 68 -18.65 -3.75 -12.63
CA GLN A 68 -17.31 -4.06 -13.10
C GLN A 68 -16.27 -3.66 -12.05
N VAL A 69 -15.18 -4.41 -11.98
CA VAL A 69 -14.06 -4.12 -11.08
C VAL A 69 -12.73 -4.25 -11.83
N VAL A 70 -11.87 -3.25 -11.66
CA VAL A 70 -10.45 -3.33 -12.00
C VAL A 70 -9.65 -3.30 -10.70
N LEU A 71 -8.91 -4.36 -10.43
CA LEU A 71 -7.97 -4.48 -9.32
C LEU A 71 -6.55 -4.34 -9.86
N PHE A 72 -5.76 -3.47 -9.23
CA PHE A 72 -4.31 -3.50 -9.26
C PHE A 72 -3.78 -3.81 -7.86
N ALA A 73 -3.15 -4.96 -7.69
CA ALA A 73 -2.55 -5.40 -6.44
C ALA A 73 -1.02 -5.40 -6.55
N ARG A 74 -0.34 -4.88 -5.54
CA ARG A 74 1.09 -5.13 -5.33
C ARG A 74 1.26 -6.56 -4.82
N HIS A 75 2.36 -7.22 -5.19
CA HIS A 75 2.79 -8.46 -4.55
C HIS A 75 2.75 -8.37 -3.01
N GLY A 76 2.61 -9.52 -2.36
CA GLY A 76 2.55 -9.68 -0.92
C GLY A 76 3.87 -9.34 -0.23
N ALA A 77 3.90 -9.54 1.09
CA ALA A 77 5.11 -9.35 1.86
C ALA A 77 6.21 -10.31 1.41
N HIS A 78 7.42 -9.79 1.20
CA HIS A 78 8.59 -10.55 0.78
C HIS A 78 9.79 -10.25 1.66
N TYR A 79 10.78 -11.15 1.64
CA TYR A 79 12.06 -10.90 2.26
C TYR A 79 12.82 -9.77 1.55
N PRO A 80 13.70 -9.03 2.24
CA PRO A 80 14.42 -7.93 1.61
C PRO A 80 15.21 -8.37 0.39
N THR A 81 15.56 -7.39 -0.46
CA THR A 81 16.45 -7.63 -1.59
C THR A 81 17.85 -8.01 -1.12
N SER A 82 18.64 -8.65 -1.98
CA SER A 82 20.02 -9.04 -1.65
C SER A 82 20.86 -7.84 -1.19
N ASP A 83 20.75 -6.70 -1.88
CA ASP A 83 21.45 -5.47 -1.51
C ASP A 83 21.00 -4.91 -0.15
N ALA A 84 19.69 -4.96 0.13
CA ALA A 84 19.15 -4.54 1.42
C ALA A 84 19.63 -5.47 2.55
N ILE A 85 19.68 -6.79 2.31
CA ILE A 85 20.22 -7.77 3.27
C ILE A 85 21.68 -7.46 3.57
N ASP A 86 22.49 -7.12 2.56
CA ASP A 86 23.90 -6.80 2.75
C ASP A 86 24.08 -5.54 3.60
N GLN A 87 23.32 -4.47 3.32
CA GLN A 87 23.33 -3.23 4.12
C GLN A 87 22.90 -3.49 5.58
N GLN A 88 21.80 -4.21 5.77
CA GLN A 88 21.29 -4.61 7.08
C GLN A 88 22.33 -5.44 7.85
N LYS A 89 23.01 -6.38 7.19
CA LYS A 89 24.09 -7.17 7.81
C LYS A 89 25.32 -6.33 8.11
N ASP A 90 25.67 -5.36 7.27
CA ASP A 90 26.85 -4.52 7.46
C ASP A 90 26.70 -3.59 8.66
N VAL A 91 25.52 -3.00 8.89
CA VAL A 91 25.27 -2.23 10.12
C VAL A 91 25.30 -3.12 11.37
N LEU A 92 24.75 -4.34 11.31
CA LEU A 92 24.85 -5.30 12.42
C LEU A 92 26.30 -5.73 12.70
N LYS A 93 27.11 -5.98 11.66
CA LYS A 93 28.54 -6.27 11.81
C LYS A 93 29.28 -5.10 12.45
N LYS A 94 28.96 -3.86 12.07
CA LYS A 94 29.53 -2.65 12.68
C LYS A 94 29.19 -2.58 14.18
N ILE A 95 27.94 -2.79 14.56
CA ILE A 95 27.50 -2.77 15.96
C ILE A 95 28.18 -3.87 16.78
N THR A 96 28.23 -5.09 16.25
CA THR A 96 28.82 -6.25 16.95
C THR A 96 30.34 -6.17 17.05
N LYS A 97 31.02 -5.59 16.06
CA LYS A 97 32.47 -5.34 16.12
C LYS A 97 32.85 -4.40 17.27
N ASP A 98 32.02 -3.39 17.52
CA ASP A 98 32.23 -2.39 18.56
C ASP A 98 31.49 -2.75 19.88
N ALA A 99 31.07 -4.01 20.03
CA ALA A 99 30.30 -4.46 21.19
C ALA A 99 31.04 -4.23 22.52
N PRO A 100 30.36 -3.70 23.56
CA PRO A 100 30.94 -3.58 24.89
C PRO A 100 31.31 -4.94 25.47
N LYS A 101 32.46 -5.02 26.18
CA LYS A 101 32.86 -6.24 26.90
C LYS A 101 31.85 -6.71 27.95
N SER A 102 31.02 -5.80 28.46
CA SER A 102 29.95 -6.08 29.42
C SER A 102 28.67 -6.61 28.77
N GLY A 103 28.64 -6.74 27.43
CA GLY A 103 27.41 -6.92 26.67
C GLY A 103 26.68 -5.59 26.42
N PHE A 104 25.70 -5.65 25.52
CA PHE A 104 24.82 -4.52 25.22
C PHE A 104 23.87 -4.26 26.39
N SER A 105 23.51 -2.99 26.57
CA SER A 105 22.60 -2.50 27.61
C SER A 105 21.57 -1.53 27.05
N GLY A 106 20.58 -1.16 27.85
CA GLY A 106 19.54 -0.21 27.44
C GLY A 106 18.67 -0.76 26.31
N SER A 107 18.38 0.10 25.34
CA SER A 107 17.52 -0.24 24.19
C SER A 107 18.12 -1.34 23.31
N LEU A 108 19.44 -1.53 23.33
CA LEU A 108 20.14 -2.56 22.55
C LEU A 108 20.42 -3.86 23.34
N SER A 109 19.93 -3.99 24.58
CA SER A 109 20.18 -5.17 25.41
C SER A 109 19.75 -6.51 24.79
N PHE A 110 18.74 -6.50 23.91
CA PHE A 110 18.31 -7.68 23.16
C PHE A 110 19.39 -8.22 22.21
N LEU A 111 20.35 -7.38 21.79
CA LEU A 111 21.45 -7.78 20.88
C LEU A 111 22.38 -8.84 21.47
N ASN A 112 22.37 -9.02 22.79
CA ASN A 112 23.15 -10.09 23.42
C ASN A 112 22.71 -11.49 22.97
N ASN A 113 21.47 -11.65 22.50
CA ASN A 113 20.91 -12.92 22.02
C ASN A 113 20.23 -12.76 20.64
N TYR A 114 20.48 -11.67 19.93
CA TYR A 114 19.81 -11.38 18.67
C TYR A 114 20.46 -12.13 17.51
N GLU A 115 19.64 -12.80 16.72
CA GLU A 115 20.02 -13.38 15.44
C GLU A 115 19.24 -12.72 14.32
N TYR A 116 19.95 -12.42 13.22
CA TYR A 116 19.34 -11.84 12.03
C TYR A 116 18.23 -12.75 11.51
N PHE A 117 17.07 -12.17 11.19
CA PHE A 117 15.84 -12.93 10.93
C PHE A 117 15.87 -13.85 9.71
N LEU A 118 16.75 -13.55 8.75
CA LEU A 118 16.87 -14.32 7.51
C LEU A 118 18.17 -15.15 7.53
N SER A 119 18.04 -16.42 7.91
CA SER A 119 19.16 -17.37 7.95
C SER A 119 19.59 -17.85 6.57
N GLU A 120 18.64 -18.04 5.65
CA GLU A 120 18.88 -18.58 4.31
C GLU A 120 18.93 -17.47 3.25
N PRO A 121 20.09 -17.17 2.64
CA PRO A 121 20.23 -16.08 1.67
C PRO A 121 19.47 -16.32 0.36
N GLY A 122 19.09 -17.57 0.08
CA GLY A 122 18.29 -17.94 -1.08
C GLY A 122 16.84 -17.45 -1.03
N TYR A 123 16.37 -17.02 0.15
CA TYR A 123 15.02 -16.47 0.32
C TYR A 123 14.92 -14.98 0.01
N ALA A 124 16.02 -14.28 -0.29
CA ALA A 124 15.96 -12.86 -0.68
C ALA A 124 14.95 -12.65 -1.83
N ASN A 125 14.20 -11.56 -1.80
CA ASN A 125 13.12 -11.25 -2.76
C ASN A 125 11.91 -12.22 -2.81
N LEU A 126 11.97 -13.39 -2.16
CA LEU A 126 10.86 -14.34 -2.18
C LEU A 126 9.73 -13.89 -1.27
N GLU A 127 8.49 -14.20 -1.65
CA GLU A 127 7.36 -13.96 -0.76
C GLU A 127 7.48 -14.75 0.53
N ILE A 128 7.08 -14.12 1.62
CA ILE A 128 7.10 -14.72 2.95
C ILE A 128 5.94 -15.73 3.02
N PRO A 129 6.22 -17.03 3.18
CA PRO A 129 5.21 -18.07 3.00
C PRO A 129 4.32 -18.32 4.22
N SER A 130 4.70 -17.80 5.39
CA SER A 130 3.98 -18.05 6.64
C SER A 130 4.22 -16.95 7.67
N GLY A 131 3.41 -16.91 8.73
CA GLY A 131 3.43 -15.86 9.74
C GLY A 131 2.27 -14.88 9.59
N PRO A 132 2.07 -13.99 10.58
CA PRO A 132 0.89 -13.09 10.63
C PRO A 132 0.86 -12.06 9.49
N TYR A 133 1.99 -11.83 8.84
CA TYR A 133 2.14 -10.90 7.71
C TYR A 133 2.66 -11.59 6.45
N SER A 134 2.48 -12.91 6.33
CA SER A 134 2.85 -13.65 5.13
C SER A 134 2.26 -13.02 3.88
N GLY A 135 3.09 -12.83 2.84
CA GLY A 135 2.63 -12.40 1.53
C GLY A 135 1.66 -13.39 0.91
N LEU A 136 2.03 -14.67 0.89
CA LEU A 136 1.20 -15.73 0.31
C LEU A 136 -0.13 -15.92 1.06
N ALA A 137 -0.08 -16.00 2.40
CA ALA A 137 -1.32 -16.16 3.18
C ALA A 137 -2.19 -14.89 3.11
N GLY A 138 -1.57 -13.70 3.08
CA GLY A 138 -2.26 -12.43 2.90
C GLY A 138 -2.95 -12.32 1.54
N SER A 139 -2.26 -12.69 0.45
CA SER A 139 -2.83 -12.73 -0.90
C SER A 139 -3.97 -13.75 -1.00
N TYR A 140 -3.82 -14.93 -0.40
CA TYR A 140 -4.90 -15.93 -0.30
C TYR A 140 -6.12 -15.39 0.47
N GLN A 141 -5.91 -14.81 1.65
CA GLN A 141 -6.98 -14.22 2.44
C GLN A 141 -7.68 -13.10 1.68
N PHE A 142 -6.91 -12.24 1.00
CA PHE A 142 -7.46 -11.20 0.15
C PHE A 142 -8.34 -11.79 -0.97
N GLY A 143 -7.90 -12.87 -1.62
CA GLY A 143 -8.72 -13.58 -2.61
C GLY A 143 -10.09 -14.00 -2.06
N ALA A 144 -10.10 -14.60 -0.86
CA ALA A 144 -11.34 -15.04 -0.21
C ALA A 144 -12.26 -13.86 0.19
N GLU A 145 -11.69 -12.77 0.70
CA GLU A 145 -12.42 -11.53 1.01
C GLU A 145 -13.00 -10.89 -0.27
N PHE A 146 -12.20 -10.85 -1.34
CA PHE A 146 -12.60 -10.32 -2.65
C PHE A 146 -13.75 -11.15 -3.24
N ALA A 147 -13.72 -12.48 -3.10
CA ALA A 147 -14.80 -13.37 -3.50
C ALA A 147 -16.12 -13.02 -2.80
N GLY A 148 -16.06 -12.75 -1.49
CA GLY A 148 -17.22 -12.35 -0.71
C GLY A 148 -17.84 -11.02 -1.17
N LYS A 149 -17.01 -10.08 -1.66
CA LYS A 149 -17.47 -8.76 -2.08
C LYS A 149 -17.90 -8.68 -3.55
N TYR A 150 -17.17 -9.33 -4.46
CA TYR A 150 -17.35 -9.18 -5.91
C TYR A 150 -17.55 -10.50 -6.67
N GLY A 151 -17.60 -11.64 -5.98
CA GLY A 151 -17.71 -12.95 -6.62
C GLY A 151 -18.97 -13.11 -7.48
N ASN A 152 -20.02 -12.31 -7.22
CA ASN A 152 -21.23 -12.27 -8.04
C ASN A 152 -21.06 -11.62 -9.43
N LEU A 153 -19.90 -11.00 -9.72
CA LEU A 153 -19.57 -10.43 -11.03
C LEU A 153 -18.95 -11.46 -11.97
N TRP A 154 -18.58 -12.63 -11.45
CA TRP A 154 -17.98 -13.70 -12.23
C TRP A 154 -19.01 -14.79 -12.55
N ASP A 155 -19.26 -15.00 -13.83
CA ASP A 155 -20.18 -16.02 -14.36
C ASP A 155 -19.55 -16.87 -15.49
N SER A 156 -18.30 -16.60 -15.86
CA SER A 156 -17.59 -17.30 -16.92
C SER A 156 -16.96 -18.62 -16.45
N GLU A 157 -16.72 -19.56 -17.36
CA GLU A 157 -16.00 -20.79 -17.04
C GLU A 157 -14.56 -20.52 -16.57
N THR A 158 -13.93 -19.50 -17.18
CA THR A 158 -12.54 -19.10 -16.95
C THR A 158 -12.43 -17.63 -16.55
N LEU A 159 -11.68 -17.35 -15.49
CA LEU A 159 -11.34 -16.04 -14.93
C LEU A 159 -9.85 -15.75 -15.17
N PRO A 160 -9.50 -14.79 -16.04
CA PRO A 160 -8.11 -14.40 -16.21
C PRO A 160 -7.58 -13.63 -14.99
N ILE A 161 -6.34 -13.93 -14.61
CA ILE A 161 -5.59 -13.19 -13.58
C ILE A 161 -4.26 -12.78 -14.20
N PHE A 162 -3.95 -11.50 -14.19
CA PHE A 162 -2.77 -10.94 -14.83
C PHE A 162 -1.70 -10.66 -13.79
N SER A 163 -0.46 -11.03 -14.09
CA SER A 163 0.70 -10.75 -13.25
C SER A 163 1.82 -10.16 -14.11
N ASP A 164 2.68 -9.33 -13.52
CA ASP A 164 4.01 -9.14 -14.10
C ASP A 164 4.77 -10.48 -14.17
N ASN A 165 5.93 -10.47 -14.82
CA ASN A 165 6.77 -11.65 -14.87
C ASN A 165 7.66 -11.81 -13.63
N ALA A 166 7.53 -11.01 -12.57
CA ALA A 166 8.33 -11.22 -11.36
C ALA A 166 7.82 -12.44 -10.58
N VAL A 167 8.72 -13.16 -9.91
CA VAL A 167 8.35 -14.33 -9.10
C VAL A 167 7.33 -13.93 -8.01
N SER A 168 7.56 -12.81 -7.33
CA SER A 168 6.64 -12.34 -6.28
C SER A 168 5.26 -11.97 -6.82
N GLY A 169 5.17 -11.28 -7.96
CA GLY A 169 3.88 -10.99 -8.61
C GLY A 169 3.11 -12.26 -8.95
N LEU A 170 3.78 -13.23 -9.55
CA LEU A 170 3.19 -14.52 -9.94
C LEU A 170 2.70 -15.31 -8.74
N GLU A 171 3.51 -15.43 -7.69
CA GLU A 171 3.14 -16.15 -6.47
C GLU A 171 1.92 -15.50 -5.79
N SER A 172 1.89 -14.17 -5.70
CA SER A 172 0.73 -13.44 -5.18
C SER A 172 -0.53 -13.63 -6.01
N ALA A 173 -0.43 -13.52 -7.34
CA ALA A 173 -1.56 -13.71 -8.24
C ALA A 173 -2.17 -15.12 -8.10
N ARG A 174 -1.31 -16.14 -7.95
CA ARG A 174 -1.72 -17.53 -7.74
C ARG A 174 -2.37 -17.73 -6.38
N ALA A 175 -1.75 -17.22 -5.31
CA ALA A 175 -2.29 -17.32 -3.95
C ALA A 175 -3.66 -16.62 -3.86
N PHE A 176 -3.78 -15.43 -4.44
CA PHE A 176 -5.05 -14.71 -4.55
C PHE A 176 -6.09 -15.51 -5.34
N GLY A 177 -5.72 -16.04 -6.52
CA GLY A 177 -6.62 -16.87 -7.31
C GLY A 177 -7.11 -18.11 -6.56
N GLN A 178 -6.25 -18.75 -5.78
CA GLN A 178 -6.62 -19.89 -4.92
C GLN A 178 -7.62 -19.49 -3.83
N GLY A 179 -7.45 -18.31 -3.21
CA GLY A 179 -8.40 -17.78 -2.24
C GLY A 179 -9.74 -17.40 -2.87
N LEU A 180 -9.69 -16.79 -4.05
CA LEU A 180 -10.86 -16.30 -4.80
C LEU A 180 -11.74 -17.45 -5.31
N LEU A 181 -11.13 -18.49 -5.89
CA LEU A 181 -11.83 -19.55 -6.60
C LEU A 181 -11.94 -20.85 -5.79
N ALA A 182 -11.24 -20.95 -4.66
CA ALA A 182 -11.18 -22.13 -3.82
C ALA A 182 -10.97 -23.41 -4.66
N PHE A 183 -11.89 -24.37 -4.58
CA PHE A 183 -11.80 -25.65 -5.28
C PHE A 183 -11.78 -25.52 -6.82
N ASN A 184 -12.27 -24.41 -7.37
CA ASN A 184 -12.35 -24.23 -8.82
C ASN A 184 -11.05 -23.67 -9.42
N TYR A 185 -10.07 -23.26 -8.61
CA TYR A 185 -8.85 -22.59 -9.07
C TYR A 185 -8.12 -23.32 -10.21
N SER A 186 -7.96 -24.64 -10.10
CA SER A 186 -7.23 -25.44 -11.09
C SER A 186 -7.91 -25.52 -12.47
N THR A 187 -9.20 -25.20 -12.53
CA THR A 187 -10.03 -25.33 -13.74
C THR A 187 -10.52 -24.00 -14.27
N SER A 188 -10.78 -23.04 -13.38
CA SER A 188 -11.38 -21.75 -13.71
C SER A 188 -10.39 -20.60 -13.70
N ALA A 189 -9.23 -20.68 -13.03
CA ALA A 189 -8.25 -19.60 -13.14
C ALA A 189 -7.48 -19.70 -14.46
N ALA A 190 -7.12 -18.57 -15.06
CA ALA A 190 -6.13 -18.52 -16.13
C ALA A 190 -5.10 -17.42 -15.82
N VAL A 191 -3.98 -17.81 -15.20
CA VAL A 191 -2.89 -16.88 -14.92
C VAL A 191 -2.18 -16.50 -16.23
N ASN A 192 -2.06 -15.21 -16.48
CA ASN A 192 -1.42 -14.61 -17.65
C ASN A 192 -0.32 -13.65 -17.19
N THR A 193 0.79 -13.58 -17.92
CA THR A 193 1.88 -12.64 -17.63
C THR A 193 1.85 -11.45 -18.58
N TYR A 194 2.16 -10.26 -18.08
CA TYR A 194 2.41 -9.08 -18.88
C TYR A 194 3.83 -8.55 -18.67
N THR A 195 4.29 -7.74 -19.61
CA THR A 195 5.52 -6.97 -19.51
C THR A 195 5.25 -5.55 -19.97
N LEU A 196 5.74 -4.56 -19.24
CA LEU A 196 5.76 -3.18 -19.70
C LEU A 196 7.02 -2.91 -20.55
N ASP A 197 6.88 -2.00 -21.51
CA ASP A 197 7.98 -1.61 -22.38
C ASP A 197 9.17 -1.04 -21.60
N ALA A 198 10.37 -1.31 -22.12
CA ALA A 198 11.58 -0.64 -21.68
C ALA A 198 11.51 0.86 -22.02
N CYS A 199 11.09 1.68 -21.05
CA CYS A 199 11.20 3.13 -21.19
C CYS A 199 12.69 3.53 -21.16
N SER A 200 13.22 4.08 -22.25
CA SER A 200 14.66 4.41 -22.37
C SER A 200 15.05 5.78 -21.77
N SER A 201 14.17 6.38 -20.96
CA SER A 201 14.36 7.76 -20.48
C SER A 201 15.65 7.96 -19.69
N GLY A 202 16.51 8.88 -20.16
CA GLY A 202 17.70 9.32 -19.42
C GLY A 202 17.39 10.27 -18.25
N LYS A 203 16.16 10.79 -18.13
CA LYS A 203 15.72 11.61 -17.00
C LYS A 203 14.68 10.85 -16.18
N LEU A 204 15.17 10.10 -15.19
CA LEU A 204 14.33 9.30 -14.29
C LEU A 204 13.40 10.16 -13.44
N THR A 205 13.75 11.42 -13.16
CA THR A 205 12.96 12.28 -12.26
C THR A 205 13.21 13.79 -12.41
N LYS A 206 12.26 14.62 -11.93
CA LYS A 206 12.34 16.08 -11.76
C LYS A 206 12.79 16.52 -10.35
N CYS A 207 12.82 15.62 -9.37
CA CYS A 207 13.36 15.91 -8.04
C CYS A 207 14.91 15.96 -8.05
N SER A 208 15.50 16.58 -7.04
CA SER A 208 16.97 16.72 -6.90
C SER A 208 17.57 15.72 -5.90
N ILE A 209 16.84 14.65 -5.57
CA ILE A 209 17.35 13.58 -4.72
C ILE A 209 18.32 12.76 -5.56
N LYS A 210 19.51 12.51 -5.01
CA LYS A 210 20.50 11.63 -5.63
C LYS A 210 20.33 10.22 -5.09
N THR A 211 20.57 9.25 -5.95
CA THR A 211 20.67 7.83 -5.61
C THR A 211 21.95 7.28 -6.21
N ASN A 212 22.60 6.36 -5.51
CA ASN A 212 23.60 5.52 -6.12
C ASN A 212 22.84 4.38 -6.81
N THR A 213 22.84 4.37 -8.13
CA THR A 213 21.98 3.54 -8.98
C THR A 213 22.13 2.03 -8.78
N THR A 214 23.09 1.58 -7.96
CA THR A 214 23.27 0.18 -7.56
C THR A 214 22.49 -0.22 -6.31
N ASN A 215 22.05 0.70 -5.45
CA ASN A 215 21.64 0.36 -4.08
C ASN A 215 20.16 0.56 -3.77
N GLY A 216 19.38 1.13 -4.68
CA GLY A 216 17.93 1.37 -4.51
C GLY A 216 17.52 2.30 -3.36
N LEU A 217 18.46 2.70 -2.49
CA LEU A 217 18.24 3.61 -1.37
C LEU A 217 18.65 5.05 -1.73
N PRO A 218 18.01 6.06 -1.12
CA PRO A 218 18.44 7.45 -1.26
C PRO A 218 19.85 7.64 -0.68
N GLU A 219 20.73 8.37 -1.39
CA GLU A 219 21.98 8.85 -0.79
C GLU A 219 21.68 9.81 0.38
N ASN A 220 22.68 10.10 1.23
CA ASN A 220 22.73 10.93 2.46
C ASN A 220 21.84 12.20 2.54
N ASN A 221 21.21 12.61 1.45
CA ASN A 221 20.29 13.75 1.36
C ASN A 221 18.92 13.53 2.00
N LEU A 222 18.50 12.30 2.31
CA LEU A 222 17.23 12.02 3.02
C LEU A 222 17.48 11.57 4.46
N ARG A 223 18.46 12.19 5.13
CA ARG A 223 18.74 11.97 6.55
C ARG A 223 18.30 13.17 7.36
N TYR A 224 17.19 13.03 8.08
CA TYR A 224 16.66 14.09 8.91
C TYR A 224 17.32 14.11 10.29
N PRO A 225 17.26 15.24 11.03
CA PRO A 225 17.89 15.36 12.35
C PRO A 225 17.51 14.25 13.34
N ALA A 226 16.31 13.67 13.22
CA ALA A 226 15.88 12.54 14.05
C ALA A 226 16.82 11.33 13.95
N PHE A 227 17.41 11.05 12.78
CA PHE A 227 18.35 9.94 12.64
C PHE A 227 19.68 10.23 13.33
N GLU A 228 20.17 11.47 13.29
CA GLU A 228 21.38 11.85 14.04
C GLU A 228 21.13 11.76 15.55
N VAL A 229 19.95 12.18 16.01
CA VAL A 229 19.54 12.05 17.42
C VAL A 229 19.50 10.58 17.85
N ALA A 230 18.90 9.70 17.04
CA ALA A 230 18.89 8.26 17.28
C ALA A 230 20.32 7.68 17.34
N ALA A 231 21.16 8.02 16.37
CA ALA A 231 22.53 7.55 16.28
C ALA A 231 23.34 7.95 17.52
N LEU A 232 23.21 9.20 17.97
CA LEU A 232 23.85 9.70 19.19
C LEU A 232 23.32 9.01 20.46
N ARG A 233 22.00 8.79 20.56
CA ARG A 233 21.39 8.06 21.69
C ARG A 233 21.96 6.65 21.80
N LEU A 234 21.86 5.87 20.73
CA LEU A 234 22.29 4.47 20.68
C LEU A 234 23.81 4.34 20.89
N SER A 235 24.59 5.26 20.30
CA SER A 235 26.04 5.32 20.50
C SER A 235 26.42 5.63 21.94
N LYS A 236 25.69 6.51 22.63
CA LYS A 236 25.94 6.86 24.03
C LYS A 236 25.64 5.69 24.97
N GLU A 237 24.58 4.92 24.72
CA GLU A 237 24.19 3.77 25.55
C GLU A 237 25.25 2.66 25.53
N ASN A 238 25.90 2.43 24.38
CA ASN A 238 26.77 1.26 24.18
C ASN A 238 28.17 1.59 23.62
N ARG A 239 28.61 2.85 23.67
CA ARG A 239 29.92 3.33 23.16
C ARG A 239 30.18 2.95 21.69
N LEU A 240 29.14 3.01 20.87
CA LEU A 240 29.22 2.73 19.43
C LEU A 240 29.59 4.00 18.64
N ASN A 241 29.82 3.84 17.34
CA ASN A 241 30.05 4.95 16.41
C ASN A 241 29.03 4.92 15.26
N LEU A 242 27.75 5.09 15.60
CA LEU A 242 26.65 5.06 14.64
C LEU A 242 26.46 6.40 13.93
N THR A 243 26.01 6.34 12.68
CA THR A 243 25.66 7.48 11.82
C THR A 243 24.16 7.51 11.54
N ALA A 244 23.68 8.59 10.92
CA ALA A 244 22.30 8.66 10.44
C ALA A 244 21.97 7.60 9.37
N ASP A 245 22.96 7.18 8.58
CA ASP A 245 22.80 6.10 7.59
C ASP A 245 22.58 4.75 8.29
N ASP A 246 23.37 4.45 9.33
CA ASP A 246 23.19 3.23 10.11
C ASP A 246 21.77 3.15 10.71
N VAL A 247 21.24 4.29 11.20
CA VAL A 247 19.88 4.36 11.75
C VAL A 247 18.83 4.09 10.69
N PHE A 248 18.99 4.64 9.48
CA PHE A 248 18.08 4.37 8.38
C PHE A 248 18.07 2.87 8.02
N ASP A 249 19.25 2.24 7.95
CA ASP A 249 19.38 0.81 7.65
C ASP A 249 18.77 -0.06 8.75
N LEU A 250 18.86 0.35 10.01
CA LEU A 250 18.22 -0.34 11.14
C LEU A 250 16.68 -0.19 11.15
N LEU A 251 16.14 0.96 10.73
CA LEU A 251 14.69 1.16 10.55
C LEU A 251 14.15 0.35 9.36
N SER A 252 14.95 0.24 8.29
CA SER A 252 14.69 -0.67 7.18
C SER A 252 14.68 -2.14 7.64
N LEU A 253 15.69 -2.54 8.43
CA LEU A 253 15.74 -3.87 9.05
C LEU A 253 14.51 -4.14 9.91
N ALA A 254 14.14 -3.20 10.78
CA ALA A 254 12.97 -3.32 11.65
C ALA A 254 11.69 -3.53 10.83
N SER A 255 11.51 -2.76 9.76
CA SER A 255 10.35 -2.87 8.85
C SER A 255 10.26 -4.25 8.21
N SER A 256 11.38 -4.76 7.68
CA SER A 256 11.43 -6.08 7.05
C SER A 256 11.30 -7.24 8.05
N GLU A 257 11.90 -7.11 9.24
CA GLU A 257 11.80 -8.15 10.26
C GLU A 257 10.38 -8.27 10.81
N VAL A 258 9.65 -7.15 10.97
CA VAL A 258 8.24 -7.19 11.32
C VAL A 258 7.42 -7.90 10.24
N ALA A 259 7.65 -7.59 8.95
CA ALA A 259 6.96 -8.27 7.86
C ALA A 259 7.23 -9.79 7.87
N ALA A 260 8.47 -10.21 8.13
CA ALA A 260 8.85 -11.62 8.13
C ALA A 260 8.41 -12.40 9.38
N LYS A 261 8.51 -11.79 10.57
CA LYS A 261 8.31 -12.49 11.86
C LYS A 261 7.02 -12.11 12.60
N GLY A 262 6.36 -11.02 12.23
CA GLY A 262 5.22 -10.46 13.00
C GLY A 262 5.60 -9.57 14.18
N SER A 263 6.89 -9.50 14.50
CA SER A 263 7.46 -8.72 15.60
C SER A 263 8.93 -8.47 15.35
N SER A 264 9.45 -7.32 15.79
CA SER A 264 10.89 -7.06 15.82
C SER A 264 11.25 -6.27 17.09
N PRO A 265 12.29 -6.67 17.83
CA PRO A 265 12.78 -5.88 18.97
C PRO A 265 13.31 -4.51 18.53
N TRP A 266 13.70 -4.35 17.26
CA TRP A 266 14.13 -3.06 16.71
C TRP A 266 13.03 -2.01 16.66
N VAL A 267 11.75 -2.41 16.65
CA VAL A 267 10.63 -1.46 16.66
C VAL A 267 10.66 -0.59 17.91
N ASP A 268 10.94 -1.18 19.07
CA ASP A 268 10.97 -0.49 20.36
C ASP A 268 12.28 0.28 20.61
N VAL A 269 13.29 0.12 19.74
CA VAL A 269 14.57 0.88 19.80
C VAL A 269 14.37 2.32 19.36
N PHE A 270 13.42 2.56 18.46
CA PHE A 270 13.17 3.85 17.83
C PHE A 270 11.91 4.54 18.37
N THR A 271 11.98 5.85 18.44
CA THR A 271 10.85 6.71 18.85
C THR A 271 9.89 6.95 17.69
N THR A 272 8.67 7.41 17.98
CA THR A 272 7.68 7.78 16.95
C THR A 272 8.23 8.84 15.98
N ASP A 273 8.98 9.83 16.46
CA ASP A 273 9.56 10.88 15.60
C ASP A 273 10.61 10.31 14.62
N GLU A 274 11.34 9.26 15.03
CA GLU A 274 12.32 8.58 14.18
C GLU A 274 11.63 7.72 13.11
N TRP A 275 10.52 7.07 13.47
CA TRP A 275 9.65 6.38 12.52
C TRP A 275 9.00 7.35 11.53
N ILE A 276 8.49 8.50 11.98
CA ILE A 276 7.94 9.55 11.11
C ILE A 276 9.01 10.06 10.13
N ALA A 277 10.25 10.27 10.60
CA ALA A 277 11.36 10.68 9.76
C ALA A 277 11.70 9.61 8.70
N PHE A 278 11.62 8.33 9.05
CA PHE A 278 11.82 7.22 8.12
C PHE A 278 10.72 7.15 7.07
N GLU A 279 9.45 7.24 7.48
CA GLU A 279 8.31 7.31 6.56
C GLU A 279 8.48 8.46 5.56
N TYR A 280 8.77 9.67 6.05
CA TYR A 280 8.92 10.83 5.17
C TYR A 280 10.14 10.71 4.22
N ALA A 281 11.20 10.01 4.63
CA ALA A 281 12.30 9.67 3.71
C ALA A 281 11.83 8.71 2.61
N MET A 282 11.03 7.71 2.96
CA MET A 282 10.44 6.76 2.01
C MET A 282 9.41 7.43 1.08
N ASP A 283 8.62 8.37 1.61
CA ASP A 283 7.66 9.19 0.85
C ASP A 283 8.38 10.01 -0.21
N ALA A 284 9.38 10.80 0.22
CA ALA A 284 10.15 11.66 -0.66
C ALA A 284 10.89 10.85 -1.72
N PHE A 285 11.46 9.70 -1.36
CA PHE A 285 12.13 8.81 -2.32
C PHE A 285 11.14 8.21 -3.33
N THR A 286 10.00 7.69 -2.86
CA THR A 286 9.02 7.04 -3.72
C THR A 286 8.37 8.02 -4.68
N ASP A 287 7.91 9.17 -4.20
CA ASP A 287 7.29 10.19 -5.07
C ASP A 287 8.28 10.72 -6.12
N CYS A 288 9.55 10.83 -5.72
CA CYS A 288 10.65 11.26 -6.56
C CYS A 288 10.94 10.28 -7.70
N TYR A 289 11.11 8.99 -7.45
CA TYR A 289 11.54 8.02 -8.47
C TYR A 289 10.40 7.25 -9.15
N TYR A 290 9.31 7.01 -8.41
CA TYR A 290 8.23 6.10 -8.80
C TYR A 290 6.83 6.74 -8.70
N GLY A 291 6.73 8.03 -8.36
CA GLY A 291 5.47 8.75 -8.23
C GLY A 291 5.40 10.02 -9.09
N SER A 292 4.77 11.06 -8.55
CA SER A 292 4.33 12.23 -9.31
C SER A 292 5.47 13.10 -9.86
N GLN A 293 6.66 13.02 -9.27
CA GLN A 293 7.82 13.78 -9.72
C GLN A 293 8.65 13.05 -10.78
N SER A 294 8.32 11.78 -11.06
CA SER A 294 9.00 10.94 -12.03
C SER A 294 8.27 10.97 -13.37
N PRO A 295 8.80 11.66 -14.42
CA PRO A 295 8.20 11.61 -15.75
C PRO A 295 8.13 10.18 -16.28
N ARG A 296 9.11 9.35 -15.92
CA ARG A 296 9.13 7.92 -16.26
C ARG A 296 7.96 7.19 -15.62
N ALA A 297 7.72 7.37 -14.32
CA ALA A 297 6.63 6.70 -13.62
C ALA A 297 5.27 7.16 -14.14
N LEU A 298 5.09 8.45 -14.41
CA LEU A 298 3.87 8.99 -15.03
C LEU A 298 3.63 8.37 -16.42
N ALA A 299 4.67 8.26 -17.25
CA ALA A 299 4.57 7.65 -18.57
C ALA A 299 4.18 6.17 -18.48
N LEU A 300 4.87 5.38 -17.67
CA LEU A 300 4.56 3.96 -17.49
C LEU A 300 3.17 3.74 -16.87
N GLY A 301 2.79 4.54 -15.86
CA GLY A 301 1.47 4.51 -15.25
C GLY A 301 0.35 4.89 -16.20
N ALA A 302 0.61 5.81 -17.16
CA ALA A 302 -0.36 6.19 -18.18
C ALA A 302 -0.73 5.02 -19.12
N VAL A 303 0.15 4.02 -19.29
CA VAL A 303 -0.17 2.82 -20.06
C VAL A 303 -1.28 2.02 -19.37
N PHE A 304 -1.16 1.81 -18.06
CA PHE A 304 -2.22 1.17 -17.26
C PHE A 304 -3.48 2.01 -17.17
N ALA A 305 -3.34 3.33 -16.98
CA ALA A 305 -4.48 4.25 -16.91
C ALA A 305 -5.29 4.22 -18.22
N ASN A 306 -4.62 4.22 -19.37
CA ASN A 306 -5.27 4.14 -20.68
C ASN A 306 -6.00 2.81 -20.87
N ALA A 307 -5.34 1.67 -20.60
CA ALA A 307 -5.96 0.35 -20.73
C ALA A 307 -7.16 0.18 -19.79
N THR A 308 -7.08 0.73 -18.58
CA THR A 308 -8.18 0.76 -17.61
C THR A 308 -9.34 1.60 -18.11
N ALA A 309 -9.08 2.80 -18.63
CA ALA A 309 -10.12 3.68 -19.17
C ALA A 309 -10.82 3.05 -20.37
N GLU A 310 -10.08 2.43 -21.29
CA GLU A 310 -10.63 1.69 -22.42
C GLU A 310 -11.53 0.53 -21.96
N LEU A 311 -11.08 -0.26 -20.98
CA LEU A 311 -11.88 -1.35 -20.43
C LEU A 311 -13.19 -0.86 -19.79
N LEU A 312 -13.12 0.19 -18.95
CA LEU A 312 -14.30 0.75 -18.28
C LEU A 312 -15.28 1.41 -19.26
N LYS A 313 -14.76 1.98 -20.36
CA LYS A 313 -15.56 2.52 -21.46
C LYS A 313 -16.33 1.42 -22.20
N ASN A 314 -15.68 0.29 -22.46
CA ASN A 314 -16.29 -0.85 -23.14
C ASN A 314 -17.28 -1.60 -22.24
N GLY A 315 -17.15 -1.48 -20.92
CA GLY A 315 -18.12 -1.96 -19.96
C GLY A 315 -17.90 -3.41 -19.53
N PRO A 316 -18.84 -3.98 -18.75
CA PRO A 316 -18.62 -5.22 -18.03
C PRO A 316 -18.66 -6.44 -18.95
N GLU A 317 -19.31 -6.35 -20.11
CA GLU A 317 -19.37 -7.42 -21.11
C GLU A 317 -18.00 -7.81 -21.65
N GLN A 318 -17.03 -6.89 -21.66
CA GLN A 318 -15.67 -7.20 -22.07
C GLN A 318 -14.95 -8.03 -21.01
N LEU A 319 -14.91 -7.54 -19.77
CA LEU A 319 -14.27 -8.21 -18.65
C LEU A 319 -14.83 -7.66 -17.33
N PRO A 320 -15.74 -8.37 -16.64
CA PRO A 320 -16.36 -7.90 -15.39
C PRO A 320 -15.35 -7.73 -14.26
N LEU A 321 -14.34 -8.62 -14.21
CA LEU A 321 -13.26 -8.62 -13.22
C LEU A 321 -11.91 -8.60 -13.93
N ALA A 322 -11.23 -7.45 -13.89
CA ALA A 322 -9.84 -7.32 -14.32
C ALA A 322 -8.92 -7.37 -13.09
N LEU A 323 -8.14 -8.44 -12.96
CA LEU A 323 -7.36 -8.74 -11.76
C LEU A 323 -5.86 -8.67 -12.09
N VAL A 324 -5.20 -7.58 -11.72
CA VAL A 324 -3.80 -7.30 -12.08
C VAL A 324 -2.91 -7.33 -10.84
N PHE A 325 -1.78 -8.03 -10.93
CA PHE A 325 -0.74 -8.12 -9.90
C PHE A 325 0.58 -7.60 -10.46
N GLY A 326 1.28 -6.76 -9.70
CA GLY A 326 2.54 -6.18 -10.13
C GLY A 326 3.37 -5.59 -9.00
N GLN A 327 4.25 -4.66 -9.36
CA GLN A 327 5.18 -4.02 -8.42
C GLN A 327 4.57 -2.81 -7.73
N GLY A 328 5.10 -2.47 -6.54
CA GLY A 328 4.68 -1.24 -5.84
C GLY A 328 4.95 0.03 -6.64
N SER A 329 6.03 0.05 -7.43
CA SER A 329 6.39 1.17 -8.31
C SER A 329 5.43 1.34 -9.50
N GLU A 330 4.83 0.26 -9.99
CA GLU A 330 3.80 0.31 -11.04
C GLU A 330 2.50 0.88 -10.46
N LEU A 331 2.10 0.45 -9.26
CA LEU A 331 0.95 0.99 -8.54
C LEU A 331 1.11 2.50 -8.28
N THR A 332 2.24 2.94 -7.74
CA THR A 332 2.48 4.37 -7.50
C THR A 332 2.54 5.16 -8.80
N GLY A 333 3.07 4.56 -9.88
CA GLY A 333 3.06 5.16 -11.22
C GLY A 333 1.64 5.34 -11.77
N LEU A 334 0.79 4.32 -11.67
CA LEU A 334 -0.62 4.37 -12.07
C LEU A 334 -1.39 5.44 -11.29
N LEU A 335 -1.26 5.43 -9.97
CA LEU A 335 -1.87 6.44 -9.09
C LEU A 335 -1.39 7.85 -9.44
N ALA A 336 -0.08 8.02 -9.67
CA ALA A 336 0.47 9.29 -10.10
C ALA A 336 -0.05 9.75 -11.47
N ALA A 337 -0.16 8.85 -12.43
CA ALA A 337 -0.72 9.15 -13.75
C ALA A 337 -2.18 9.61 -13.65
N LEU A 338 -2.98 9.02 -12.76
CA LEU A 338 -4.35 9.43 -12.48
C LEU A 338 -4.47 10.66 -11.55
N GLY A 339 -3.38 11.13 -10.95
CA GLY A 339 -3.41 12.18 -9.92
C GLY A 339 -4.17 11.75 -8.65
N LEU A 340 -4.13 10.47 -8.32
CA LEU A 340 -4.76 9.88 -7.14
C LEU A 340 -3.72 9.57 -6.08
N ALA A 341 -4.03 9.88 -4.81
CA ALA A 341 -3.19 9.55 -3.67
C ALA A 341 -1.71 9.97 -3.82
N THR A 342 -1.44 11.10 -4.47
CA THR A 342 -0.11 11.72 -4.59
C THR A 342 0.06 12.87 -3.60
N PRO A 343 1.31 13.29 -3.29
CA PRO A 343 1.53 14.52 -2.54
C PRO A 343 0.88 15.72 -3.23
N SER A 344 0.22 16.58 -2.45
CA SER A 344 -0.36 17.85 -2.97
C SER A 344 0.71 18.88 -3.31
N GLU A 345 1.87 18.75 -2.67
CA GLU A 345 3.03 19.59 -2.88
C GLU A 345 4.28 18.74 -2.98
N ARG A 346 5.32 19.28 -3.63
CA ARG A 346 6.61 18.60 -3.72
C ARG A 346 7.20 18.42 -2.32
N LEU A 347 7.52 17.17 -1.98
CA LEU A 347 8.19 16.83 -0.73
C LEU A 347 9.61 17.41 -0.70
N ASP A 348 9.95 18.07 0.41
CA ASP A 348 11.27 18.66 0.63
C ASP A 348 12.24 17.58 1.11
N PRO A 349 13.32 17.28 0.35
CA PRO A 349 14.28 16.28 0.77
C PRO A 349 15.09 16.66 2.02
N LYS A 350 15.10 17.94 2.43
CA LYS A 350 15.92 18.44 3.54
C LYS A 350 15.13 18.70 4.81
N LYS A 351 13.80 18.70 4.73
CA LYS A 351 12.93 19.05 5.85
C LYS A 351 11.65 18.22 5.81
N ILE A 352 11.26 17.68 6.96
CA ILE A 352 9.97 17.02 7.13
C ILE A 352 8.86 18.07 7.05
N SER A 353 7.97 17.88 6.09
CA SER A 353 6.72 18.62 5.94
C SER A 353 5.57 17.68 6.26
N PHE A 354 4.81 17.99 7.31
CA PHE A 354 3.64 17.20 7.66
C PHE A 354 2.57 17.37 6.58
N SER A 355 2.29 16.28 5.87
CA SER A 355 1.27 16.19 4.84
C SER A 355 0.40 14.96 5.07
N ASN A 356 -0.76 14.90 4.41
CA ASN A 356 -1.62 13.72 4.46
C ASN A 356 -1.15 12.58 3.54
N PHE A 357 -0.03 12.75 2.84
CA PHE A 357 0.58 11.70 2.04
C PHE A 357 1.55 10.89 2.90
N ARG A 358 1.37 9.57 2.86
CA ARG A 358 2.25 8.54 3.42
C ARG A 358 2.25 7.38 2.44
N VAL A 359 3.43 6.93 2.03
CA VAL A 359 3.57 5.84 1.08
C VAL A 359 3.13 4.52 1.69
N SER A 360 3.22 4.36 3.02
CA SER A 360 2.66 3.22 3.76
C SER A 360 1.12 3.14 3.72
N ASP A 361 0.42 4.24 3.46
CA ASP A 361 -1.04 4.26 3.19
C ASP A 361 -1.36 4.05 1.69
N VAL A 362 -0.34 4.05 0.81
CA VAL A 362 -0.49 3.99 -0.65
C VAL A 362 -0.04 2.64 -1.21
N ALA A 363 1.22 2.29 -0.98
CA ALA A 363 1.84 1.09 -1.50
C ALA A 363 2.60 0.32 -0.41
N PRO A 364 1.98 -0.07 0.73
CA PRO A 364 2.56 -1.09 1.61
C PRO A 364 2.68 -2.44 0.87
N MET A 365 3.36 -3.44 1.43
CA MET A 365 3.34 -4.79 0.82
C MET A 365 1.90 -5.33 0.79
N GLY A 366 1.49 -5.99 -0.29
CA GLY A 366 0.10 -6.44 -0.49
C GLY A 366 -0.92 -5.31 -0.74
N ALA A 367 -0.46 -4.10 -1.09
CA ALA A 367 -1.35 -2.99 -1.42
C ALA A 367 -2.37 -3.36 -2.51
N ARG A 368 -3.58 -2.82 -2.40
CA ARG A 368 -4.70 -3.10 -3.30
C ARG A 368 -5.41 -1.82 -3.71
N PHE A 369 -5.42 -1.54 -5.00
CA PHE A 369 -6.15 -0.45 -5.62
C PHE A 369 -7.28 -1.01 -6.47
N VAL A 370 -8.50 -0.64 -6.12
CA VAL A 370 -9.73 -1.13 -6.75
C VAL A 370 -10.45 0.05 -7.38
N ILE A 371 -10.84 -0.12 -8.63
CA ILE A 371 -11.72 0.76 -9.37
C ILE A 371 -13.04 0.02 -9.57
N GLU A 372 -14.10 0.51 -8.95
CA GLU A 372 -15.46 0.00 -9.13
C GLU A 372 -16.17 0.84 -10.20
N ARG A 373 -16.77 0.19 -11.20
CA ARG A 373 -17.78 0.79 -12.08
C ARG A 373 -19.16 0.45 -11.51
N LEU A 374 -19.94 1.48 -11.23
CA LEU A 374 -21.23 1.36 -10.59
C LEU A 374 -22.32 1.81 -11.55
N ASN A 375 -23.39 1.02 -11.61
CA ASN A 375 -24.64 1.45 -12.20
C ASN A 375 -25.54 1.93 -11.07
N CYS A 376 -25.83 3.22 -11.07
CA CYS A 376 -26.65 3.87 -10.07
C CYS A 376 -27.98 4.25 -10.68
N GLN A 377 -29.05 3.86 -10.02
CA GLN A 377 -30.36 4.43 -10.24
C GLN A 377 -30.56 5.50 -9.18
N ALA A 378 -31.10 6.65 -9.57
CA ALA A 378 -31.58 7.66 -8.64
C ALA A 378 -32.42 6.91 -7.61
N PRO A 379 -32.04 6.95 -6.31
CA PRO A 379 -32.91 6.40 -5.29
C PRO A 379 -34.26 7.04 -5.55
N GLY A 380 -35.29 6.21 -5.69
CA GLY A 380 -36.67 6.66 -5.81
C GLY A 380 -37.06 7.38 -4.52
N LEU A 381 -36.50 8.57 -4.30
CA LEU A 381 -37.09 9.62 -3.52
C LEU A 381 -38.26 10.08 -4.38
N SER A 382 -39.35 9.30 -4.35
CA SER A 382 -40.65 9.96 -4.29
C SER A 382 -40.47 11.08 -3.28
N GLU A 383 -40.77 12.32 -3.65
CA GLU A 383 -40.70 13.49 -2.78
C GLU A 383 -41.47 13.25 -1.47
N ASN A 384 -40.90 12.49 -0.55
CA ASN A 384 -41.36 12.45 0.82
C ASN A 384 -40.62 13.59 1.50
N THR A 385 -41.17 14.77 1.23
CA THR A 385 -40.86 16.07 1.84
C THR A 385 -40.90 16.03 3.37
N ASP A 386 -41.27 14.89 3.97
CA ASP A 386 -41.28 14.61 5.41
C ASP A 386 -39.89 14.32 6.02
N LEU A 387 -38.91 13.82 5.26
CA LEU A 387 -37.57 13.56 5.82
C LEU A 387 -36.72 14.84 5.91
N ILE A 388 -36.83 15.74 4.93
CA ILE A 388 -36.13 17.03 4.93
C ILE A 388 -36.70 17.98 6.00
N THR A 389 -37.98 17.84 6.37
CA THR A 389 -38.58 18.60 7.48
C THR A 389 -38.24 18.03 8.86
N SER A 390 -37.83 16.75 8.95
CA SER A 390 -37.40 16.12 10.21
C SER A 390 -35.93 16.42 10.61
N LEU A 391 -35.11 16.91 9.67
CA LEU A 391 -33.71 17.30 9.90
C LEU A 391 -33.54 18.81 10.16
N ASN A 392 -34.58 19.45 10.73
CA ASN A 392 -34.38 20.66 11.50
C ASN A 392 -33.63 20.30 12.80
N CYS A 393 -32.32 20.06 12.68
CA CYS A 393 -31.39 19.99 13.80
C CYS A 393 -31.33 21.35 14.50
N THR A 394 -32.35 21.65 15.28
CA THR A 394 -32.35 22.66 16.33
C THR A 394 -32.32 21.93 17.67
N SER A 395 -31.17 21.34 17.97
CA SER A 395 -30.84 20.97 19.34
C SER A 395 -29.38 21.32 19.55
N PRO A 396 -29.08 22.37 20.34
CA PRO A 396 -27.73 22.62 20.78
C PRO A 396 -27.34 21.44 21.66
N MET A 397 -26.34 20.67 21.23
CA MET A 397 -25.64 19.76 22.11
C MET A 397 -24.99 20.64 23.19
N TYR A 398 -25.42 20.50 24.44
CA TYR A 398 -24.85 21.20 25.58
C TYR A 398 -23.39 20.77 25.77
N LEU A 399 -22.47 21.55 25.19
CA LEU A 399 -21.06 21.52 25.59
C LEU A 399 -20.94 22.41 26.84
N ASN A 400 -20.87 21.79 28.01
CA ASN A 400 -20.40 22.47 29.22
C ASN A 400 -18.91 22.76 29.06
N GLY A 401 -18.60 23.89 28.44
CA GLY A 401 -17.26 24.42 28.28
C GLY A 401 -17.35 25.91 28.02
N THR A 402 -16.97 26.71 29.01
CA THR A 402 -16.89 28.17 28.94
C THR A 402 -16.03 28.63 27.77
N LEU A 403 -16.68 29.12 26.70
CA LEU A 403 -16.04 29.91 25.65
C LEU A 403 -16.63 31.32 25.70
N ASN A 404 -15.85 32.23 26.29
CA ASN A 404 -16.08 33.66 26.16
C ASN A 404 -15.73 34.09 24.73
N ASN A 405 -16.69 34.76 24.10
CA ASN A 405 -16.52 35.80 23.08
C ASN A 405 -15.92 35.37 21.72
N ALA A 406 -16.77 34.83 20.84
CA ALA A 406 -16.58 34.93 19.40
C ALA A 406 -17.86 35.48 18.75
N THR A 407 -17.83 36.78 18.42
CA THR A 407 -18.91 37.46 17.69
C THR A 407 -18.70 37.22 16.19
N TYR A 408 -19.56 36.41 15.57
CA TYR A 408 -19.64 36.33 14.11
C TYR A 408 -20.67 37.35 13.60
N PRO A 409 -20.33 38.18 12.58
CA PRO A 409 -21.27 39.14 12.03
C PRO A 409 -22.34 38.44 11.18
N ASN A 410 -23.60 38.65 11.54
CA ASN A 410 -24.76 38.30 10.71
C ASN A 410 -24.73 39.14 9.43
N ASN A 411 -24.35 38.53 8.30
CA ASN A 411 -24.62 39.09 6.98
C ASN A 411 -25.87 38.42 6.40
N THR A 412 -27.03 39.04 6.64
CA THR A 412 -28.26 38.76 5.89
C THR A 412 -28.14 39.40 4.51
N ASN A 413 -27.53 38.67 3.57
CA ASN A 413 -27.68 38.94 2.15
C ASN A 413 -28.19 37.66 1.48
N THR A 414 -29.50 37.54 1.44
CA THR A 414 -30.23 36.65 0.54
C THR A 414 -29.94 37.08 -0.90
N GLN A 415 -28.89 36.55 -1.49
CA GLN A 415 -28.83 36.36 -2.93
C GLN A 415 -29.29 34.94 -3.22
N SER A 416 -30.38 34.82 -3.97
CA SER A 416 -30.80 33.59 -4.61
C SER A 416 -29.72 33.15 -5.61
N GLY A 417 -28.66 32.55 -5.10
CA GLY A 417 -27.82 31.67 -5.89
C GLY A 417 -28.62 30.39 -6.09
N SER A 418 -29.06 30.14 -7.32
CA SER A 418 -29.50 28.82 -7.75
C SER A 418 -28.36 27.84 -7.50
N SER A 419 -28.32 27.23 -6.32
CA SER A 419 -27.56 26.02 -6.12
C SER A 419 -28.27 24.96 -6.95
N ASN A 420 -27.79 24.75 -8.17
CA ASN A 420 -28.07 23.52 -8.89
C ASN A 420 -27.52 22.38 -8.02
N SER A 421 -28.33 21.87 -7.11
CA SER A 421 -28.18 20.50 -6.66
C SER A 421 -28.45 19.65 -7.90
N THR A 422 -27.39 19.32 -8.64
CA THR A 422 -27.45 18.24 -9.62
C THR A 422 -27.79 16.99 -8.83
N GLN A 423 -29.08 16.68 -8.76
CA GLN A 423 -29.56 15.36 -8.42
C GLN A 423 -28.77 14.40 -9.31
N SER A 424 -27.96 13.52 -8.74
CA SER A 424 -27.28 12.49 -9.53
C SER A 424 -28.37 11.61 -10.11
N GLY A 425 -28.66 11.81 -11.40
CA GLY A 425 -29.60 10.98 -12.14
C GLY A 425 -29.09 9.55 -12.25
N ASP A 426 -29.93 8.70 -12.81
CA ASP A 426 -29.53 7.38 -13.27
C ASP A 426 -28.26 7.49 -14.13
N GLY A 427 -27.27 6.64 -13.91
CA GLY A 427 -26.02 6.72 -14.66
C GLY A 427 -24.94 5.74 -14.23
N THR A 428 -23.86 5.72 -15.00
CA THR A 428 -22.67 4.94 -14.70
C THR A 428 -21.61 5.82 -14.06
N PHE A 429 -21.07 5.34 -12.95
CA PHE A 429 -20.10 6.05 -12.14
C PHE A 429 -18.88 5.17 -11.87
N VAL A 430 -17.78 5.80 -11.47
CA VAL A 430 -16.54 5.16 -11.08
C VAL A 430 -16.17 5.59 -9.66
N ARG A 431 -15.70 4.65 -8.85
CA ARG A 431 -15.13 4.90 -7.52
C ARG A 431 -13.78 4.22 -7.37
N PHE A 432 -12.93 4.84 -6.58
CA PHE A 432 -11.61 4.38 -6.23
C PHE A 432 -11.55 3.95 -4.76
N ILE A 433 -11.00 2.77 -4.50
CA ILE A 433 -10.70 2.26 -3.17
C ILE A 433 -9.22 1.91 -3.15
N LEU A 434 -8.47 2.47 -2.21
CA LEU A 434 -7.06 2.18 -2.02
C LEU A 434 -6.85 1.65 -0.61
N ASN A 435 -6.37 0.42 -0.50
CA ASN A 435 -6.14 -0.29 0.77
C ASN A 435 -7.35 -0.18 1.70
N ASP A 436 -8.53 -0.58 1.20
CA ASP A 436 -9.84 -0.57 1.88
C ASP A 436 -10.35 0.78 2.39
N ALA A 437 -9.83 1.88 1.85
CA ALA A 437 -10.40 3.20 2.05
C ALA A 437 -10.84 3.78 0.70
N VAL A 438 -12.08 4.26 0.63
CA VAL A 438 -12.53 5.05 -0.52
C VAL A 438 -11.67 6.31 -0.62
N ILE A 439 -11.14 6.57 -1.80
CA ILE A 439 -10.40 7.81 -2.11
C ILE A 439 -11.22 8.65 -3.09
N PRO A 440 -11.90 9.73 -2.62
CA PRO A 440 -12.54 10.67 -3.52
C PRO A 440 -11.52 11.25 -4.50
N TRP A 441 -11.87 11.29 -5.78
CA TRP A 441 -11.00 11.91 -6.76
C TRP A 441 -11.27 13.40 -6.78
N HIS A 442 -10.29 14.20 -6.35
CA HIS A 442 -10.47 15.64 -6.18
C HIS A 442 -10.87 16.39 -7.46
N GLU A 443 -10.61 15.80 -8.64
CA GLU A 443 -11.00 16.34 -9.95
C GLU A 443 -12.43 15.95 -10.35
N CYS A 444 -13.03 14.93 -9.71
CA CYS A 444 -14.37 14.42 -10.04
C CYS A 444 -15.00 13.62 -8.89
N TYR A 445 -16.05 14.20 -8.28
CA TYR A 445 -16.80 13.62 -7.15
C TYR A 445 -18.29 13.98 -7.23
N ASP A 446 -18.81 14.07 -8.44
CA ASP A 446 -20.16 14.56 -8.79
C ASP A 446 -21.28 13.52 -8.61
N GLY A 447 -20.94 12.27 -8.34
CA GLY A 447 -21.88 11.16 -8.19
C GLY A 447 -22.17 10.72 -6.76
N PRO A 448 -23.08 9.73 -6.58
CA PRO A 448 -23.41 9.15 -5.27
C PRO A 448 -22.18 8.67 -4.52
N GLY A 449 -22.09 8.97 -3.22
CA GLY A 449 -20.98 8.50 -2.39
C GLY A 449 -19.60 8.99 -2.84
N PHE A 450 -19.52 10.20 -3.42
CA PHE A 450 -18.29 10.81 -3.94
C PHE A 450 -17.68 10.03 -5.11
N THR A 451 -18.53 9.39 -5.92
CA THR A 451 -18.14 8.76 -7.19
C THR A 451 -17.97 9.82 -8.29
N CYS A 452 -17.34 9.42 -9.39
CA CYS A 452 -17.19 10.25 -10.60
C CYS A 452 -18.05 9.70 -11.73
N ALA A 453 -18.82 10.53 -12.44
CA ALA A 453 -19.50 10.11 -13.65
C ALA A 453 -18.51 9.47 -14.65
N LEU A 454 -18.88 8.36 -15.30
CA LEU A 454 -17.96 7.62 -16.17
C LEU A 454 -17.40 8.48 -17.31
N ASP A 455 -18.24 9.28 -17.96
CA ASP A 455 -17.80 10.16 -19.06
C ASP A 455 -16.76 11.19 -18.59
N ASN A 456 -17.00 11.81 -17.42
CA ASN A 456 -16.04 12.74 -16.81
C ASN A 456 -14.73 12.03 -16.45
N PHE A 457 -14.80 10.79 -15.96
CA PHE A 457 -13.59 9.99 -15.71
C PHE A 457 -12.80 9.73 -16.98
N LEU A 458 -13.47 9.36 -18.08
CA LEU A 458 -12.82 9.07 -19.35
C LEU A 458 -12.14 10.31 -19.93
N ASP A 459 -12.78 11.47 -19.86
CA ASP A 459 -12.21 12.74 -20.32
C ASP A 459 -10.96 13.12 -19.52
N ILE A 460 -11.05 13.11 -18.18
CA ILE A 460 -9.93 13.43 -17.28
C ILE A 460 -8.78 12.42 -17.46
N ALA A 461 -9.09 11.12 -17.56
CA ALA A 461 -8.09 10.08 -17.77
C ALA A 461 -7.37 10.27 -19.12
N SER A 462 -8.10 10.61 -20.18
CA SER A 462 -7.51 10.88 -21.50
C SER A 462 -6.54 12.06 -21.45
N ASP A 463 -6.93 13.17 -20.82
CA ASP A 463 -6.10 14.37 -20.66
C ASP A 463 -4.81 14.05 -19.88
N LYS A 464 -4.92 13.26 -18.81
CA LYS A 464 -3.78 12.83 -18.00
C LYS A 464 -2.83 11.91 -18.76
N VAL A 465 -3.36 10.94 -19.51
CA VAL A 465 -2.57 10.01 -20.35
C VAL A 465 -1.80 10.79 -21.41
N GLN A 466 -2.44 11.76 -22.07
CA GLN A 466 -1.78 12.63 -23.05
C GLN A 466 -0.71 13.51 -22.37
N GLY A 467 -1.01 14.06 -21.19
CA GLY A 467 -0.11 14.88 -20.39
C GLY A 467 1.16 14.16 -19.92
N ALA A 468 1.11 12.83 -19.74
CA ALA A 468 2.28 12.02 -19.40
C ALA A 468 3.35 11.99 -20.51
N ALA A 469 2.96 12.32 -21.76
CA ALA A 469 3.86 12.51 -22.90
C ALA A 469 4.84 11.35 -23.13
N PHE A 470 4.33 10.10 -23.10
CA PHE A 470 5.13 8.87 -23.15
C PHE A 470 6.23 8.90 -24.22
N LYS A 471 5.89 9.20 -25.48
CA LYS A 471 6.84 9.26 -26.60
C LYS A 471 8.02 10.19 -26.34
N LYS A 472 7.76 11.35 -25.74
CA LYS A 472 8.79 12.34 -25.40
C LYS A 472 9.68 11.86 -24.26
N VAL A 473 9.12 11.15 -23.28
CA VAL A 473 9.84 10.66 -22.10
C VAL A 473 10.67 9.42 -22.42
N CYS A 474 10.05 8.43 -23.09
CA CYS A 474 10.58 7.09 -23.29
C CYS A 474 11.23 6.87 -24.66
N GLY A 475 11.12 7.82 -25.59
CA GLY A 475 11.77 7.79 -26.91
C GLY A 475 11.10 6.90 -27.95
N ALA A 476 9.97 6.27 -27.60
CA ALA A 476 9.17 5.41 -28.47
C ALA A 476 7.68 5.58 -28.14
N ASP A 477 6.80 5.26 -29.08
CA ASP A 477 5.37 5.20 -28.80
C ASP A 477 5.07 4.08 -27.78
N PRO A 478 4.09 4.27 -26.86
CA PRO A 478 3.75 3.22 -25.90
C PRO A 478 3.17 2.02 -26.64
N THR A 479 3.64 0.82 -26.31
CA THR A 479 2.88 -0.40 -26.63
C THR A 479 1.63 -0.42 -25.77
N ALA A 480 0.46 -0.53 -26.41
CA ALA A 480 -0.80 -0.64 -25.70
C ALA A 480 -0.79 -1.92 -24.86
N LEU A 481 -1.16 -1.80 -23.58
CA LEU A 481 -1.30 -2.96 -22.71
C LEU A 481 -2.59 -3.72 -23.08
N SER A 482 -2.45 -4.73 -23.92
CA SER A 482 -3.58 -5.48 -24.49
C SER A 482 -4.12 -6.58 -23.59
N ILE A 483 -3.68 -6.67 -22.32
CA ILE A 483 -3.98 -7.81 -21.44
C ILE A 483 -5.47 -8.03 -21.19
N PHE A 484 -6.31 -7.00 -21.34
CA PHE A 484 -7.77 -7.10 -21.22
C PHE A 484 -8.49 -7.50 -22.51
N ASN A 485 -7.75 -7.62 -23.62
CA ASN A 485 -8.28 -7.97 -24.95
C ASN A 485 -7.68 -9.27 -25.48
N ASP A 486 -6.42 -9.54 -25.18
CA ASP A 486 -5.65 -10.67 -25.69
C ASP A 486 -4.99 -11.40 -24.52
N TYR A 487 -5.62 -12.49 -24.10
CA TYR A 487 -5.16 -13.34 -23.00
C TYR A 487 -5.50 -14.79 -23.27
N SER A 488 -4.69 -15.67 -22.68
CA SER A 488 -4.88 -17.10 -22.76
C SER A 488 -5.88 -17.58 -21.70
N SER A 489 -6.69 -18.57 -22.05
CA SER A 489 -7.51 -19.33 -21.10
C SER A 489 -6.78 -20.56 -20.53
N ALA A 490 -5.48 -20.70 -20.81
CA ALA A 490 -4.69 -21.82 -20.36
C ALA A 490 -4.42 -21.76 -18.85
N THR A 491 -4.40 -22.93 -18.20
CA THR A 491 -4.14 -23.08 -16.77
C THR A 491 -2.67 -23.37 -16.45
N THR A 492 -1.79 -23.35 -17.45
CA THR A 492 -0.39 -23.78 -17.34
C THR A 492 0.45 -22.94 -16.39
N LEU A 493 0.06 -21.68 -16.17
CA LEU A 493 0.75 -20.78 -15.23
C LEU A 493 0.10 -20.74 -13.84
N ASN A 494 -1.00 -21.47 -13.62
CA ASN A 494 -1.72 -21.46 -12.33
C ASN A 494 -0.88 -22.07 -11.20
N THR A 495 0.07 -22.94 -11.51
CA THR A 495 0.92 -23.60 -10.51
C THR A 495 2.35 -23.61 -10.99
N ASP A 496 3.30 -23.48 -10.07
CA ASP A 496 4.69 -23.75 -10.39
C ASP A 496 4.92 -25.23 -10.68
N THR A 497 5.69 -25.47 -11.74
CA THR A 497 6.14 -26.81 -12.11
C THR A 497 7.59 -27.05 -11.72
N GLN A 498 8.27 -26.03 -11.18
CA GLN A 498 9.67 -26.06 -10.74
C GLN A 498 9.79 -25.41 -9.35
N PRO A 499 10.83 -25.77 -8.57
CA PRO A 499 11.15 -25.06 -7.34
C PRO A 499 11.38 -23.56 -7.59
N VAL A 500 10.99 -22.73 -6.62
CA VAL A 500 11.25 -21.28 -6.65
C VAL A 500 12.77 -21.05 -6.75
N PRO A 501 13.25 -20.25 -7.72
CA PRO A 501 14.67 -20.06 -7.95
C PRO A 501 15.34 -19.30 -6.81
N TYR A 502 16.65 -19.51 -6.65
CA TYR A 502 17.46 -18.79 -5.66
C TYR A 502 17.30 -17.28 -5.83
N GLN A 503 16.90 -16.61 -4.76
CA GLN A 503 16.66 -15.15 -4.71
C GLN A 503 15.60 -14.62 -5.70
N GLY A 504 14.72 -15.49 -6.20
CA GLY A 504 13.68 -15.10 -7.16
C GLY A 504 14.21 -14.73 -8.55
N GLN A 505 15.47 -15.08 -8.86
CA GLN A 505 16.05 -14.81 -10.18
C GLN A 505 15.36 -15.64 -11.25
N GLN A 506 14.80 -14.99 -12.28
CA GLN A 506 14.33 -15.70 -13.46
C GLN A 506 15.53 -16.29 -14.20
N ASN A 507 15.44 -17.58 -14.57
CA ASN A 507 16.44 -18.25 -15.40
C ASN A 507 16.44 -17.72 -16.84
#